data_AF-A0A959PGK9-F1
#
_entry.id   AF-A0A959PGK9-F1
#
_cell.length_a   1.000
_cell.length_b   1.000
_cell.length_c   1.000
_cell.angle_alpha   90.00
_cell.angle_beta   90.00
_cell.angle_gamma   90.00
#
_symmetry.space_group_name_H-M   'P 1'
#
loop_
_entity.id
_entity.type
_entity.pdbx_description
1 polymer ?
#
loop_
_entity_poly.entity_id
_entity_poly.type
_entity_poly.pdbx_seq_one_letter_code
_entity_poly.pdbx_strand_id
1 'polypeptide(L)'
;MYPTIYHAVLDLIGWDWPWLKMLNSFGFFVALAFVTANYLLMLEMKRKESLGLFPRGTRTIVVGMPVQWKEVAFNALLGFLFGWKVLYLLMNASTLFQPGSMPQEHIFSMQGNVWLGILLAIGFGGYKYWEYKKNELPEPQEKEVAVPAHEYVGPITFAAAVGGIVGAKFFHLFENPAEFMKFFQEPSLENFLSGLTVYGGLIMGAFAVWLYARPKGLKFIHLADATAPGLMLAYGIGRIGCQVSGDGDWGIP
;
A
#
# COMPACT_ATOMS: atom_id res chain seq x y z
N MET A 1 -20.23 -17.08 0.55
CA MET A 1 -18.88 -16.64 0.14
C MET A 1 -19.04 -15.61 -0.97
N TYR A 2 -18.26 -14.54 -0.92
CA TYR A 2 -18.28 -13.46 -1.91
C TYR A 2 -16.88 -13.34 -2.53
N PRO A 3 -16.66 -13.80 -3.77
CA PRO A 3 -15.36 -13.70 -4.44
C PRO A 3 -14.88 -12.24 -4.62
N THR A 4 -15.83 -11.33 -4.83
CA THR A 4 -15.60 -9.89 -4.96
C THR A 4 -16.56 -9.12 -4.08
N ILE A 5 -16.22 -7.87 -3.77
CA ILE A 5 -17.07 -6.98 -2.97
C ILE A 5 -18.41 -6.72 -3.66
N TYR A 6 -18.47 -6.79 -5.00
CA TYR A 6 -19.73 -6.72 -5.75
C TYR A 6 -20.75 -7.76 -5.28
N HIS A 7 -20.32 -9.00 -5.07
CA HIS A 7 -21.23 -10.07 -4.72
C HIS A 7 -21.80 -9.85 -3.31
N ALA A 8 -20.98 -9.33 -2.39
CA ALA A 8 -21.42 -8.98 -1.04
C ALA A 8 -22.41 -7.82 -1.03
N VAL A 9 -22.13 -6.75 -1.80
CA VAL A 9 -23.00 -5.57 -1.86
C VAL A 9 -24.33 -5.87 -2.55
N LEU A 10 -24.30 -6.66 -3.63
CA LEU A 10 -25.52 -7.07 -4.32
C LEU A 10 -26.44 -7.91 -3.42
N ASP A 11 -25.87 -8.86 -2.68
CA ASP A 11 -26.65 -9.77 -1.82
C ASP A 11 -27.16 -9.10 -0.53
N LEU A 12 -26.31 -8.28 0.13
CA LEU A 12 -26.66 -7.66 1.41
C LEU A 12 -27.48 -6.37 1.28
N ILE A 13 -27.23 -5.58 0.22
CA ILE A 13 -27.78 -4.22 0.07
C ILE A 13 -28.70 -4.13 -1.15
N GLY A 14 -28.61 -5.08 -2.10
CA GLY A 14 -29.39 -5.04 -3.34
C GLY A 14 -28.87 -4.04 -4.37
N TRP A 15 -27.65 -3.50 -4.19
CA TRP A 15 -27.07 -2.50 -5.09
C TRP A 15 -26.24 -3.16 -6.20
N ASP A 16 -26.62 -2.92 -7.46
CA ASP A 16 -25.86 -3.34 -8.64
C ASP A 16 -24.85 -2.27 -9.05
N TRP A 17 -23.65 -2.36 -8.49
CA TRP A 17 -22.52 -1.46 -8.78
C TRP A 17 -21.36 -2.22 -9.44
N PRO A 18 -21.33 -2.32 -10.79
CA PRO A 18 -20.42 -3.22 -11.49
C PRO A 18 -18.93 -2.99 -11.26
N TRP A 19 -18.51 -1.78 -10.92
CA TRP A 19 -17.10 -1.45 -10.62
C TRP A 19 -16.56 -2.19 -9.39
N LEU A 20 -17.43 -2.61 -8.46
CA LEU A 20 -17.04 -3.42 -7.31
C LEU A 20 -16.53 -4.81 -7.68
N LYS A 21 -16.76 -5.27 -8.92
CA LYS A 21 -16.24 -6.56 -9.42
C LYS A 21 -14.72 -6.56 -9.58
N MET A 22 -14.10 -5.38 -9.71
CA MET A 22 -12.64 -5.24 -9.73
C MET A 22 -12.01 -5.50 -8.37
N LEU A 23 -12.78 -5.36 -7.27
CA LEU A 23 -12.29 -5.50 -5.92
C LEU A 23 -12.51 -6.94 -5.46
N ASN A 24 -11.45 -7.74 -5.50
CA ASN A 24 -11.47 -9.06 -4.87
C ASN A 24 -11.66 -8.91 -3.36
N SER A 25 -12.44 -9.80 -2.75
CA SER A 25 -12.76 -9.67 -1.33
C SER A 25 -11.49 -9.80 -0.47
N PHE A 26 -10.64 -10.80 -0.75
CA PHE A 26 -9.41 -11.01 0.01
C PHE A 26 -8.50 -9.76 -0.02
N GLY A 27 -8.21 -9.24 -1.22
CA GLY A 27 -7.34 -8.07 -1.38
C GLY A 27 -7.93 -6.81 -0.76
N PHE A 28 -9.26 -6.64 -0.81
CA PHE A 28 -9.95 -5.56 -0.11
C PHE A 28 -9.73 -5.61 1.40
N PHE A 29 -9.91 -6.78 2.03
CA PHE A 29 -9.69 -6.93 3.48
C PHE A 29 -8.21 -6.80 3.86
N VAL A 30 -7.28 -7.27 3.03
CA VAL A 30 -5.84 -7.02 3.23
C VAL A 30 -5.55 -5.51 3.21
N ALA A 31 -6.07 -4.78 2.21
CA ALA A 31 -5.89 -3.33 2.15
C ALA A 31 -6.49 -2.63 3.39
N LEU A 32 -7.67 -3.06 3.84
CA LEU A 32 -8.30 -2.54 5.05
C LEU A 32 -7.45 -2.82 6.30
N ALA A 33 -6.83 -4.00 6.41
CA ALA A 33 -5.94 -4.35 7.50
C ALA A 33 -4.71 -3.42 7.54
N PHE A 34 -4.10 -3.11 6.39
CA PHE A 34 -3.00 -2.15 6.29
C PHE A 34 -3.43 -0.74 6.71
N VAL A 35 -4.55 -0.24 6.20
CA VAL A 35 -5.04 1.11 6.51
C VAL A 35 -5.32 1.27 8.00
N THR A 36 -6.04 0.31 8.59
CA THR A 36 -6.41 0.35 10.01
C THR A 36 -5.21 0.18 10.94
N ALA A 37 -4.29 -0.75 10.63
CA ALA A 37 -3.07 -0.93 11.41
C ALA A 37 -2.15 0.31 11.33
N ASN A 38 -2.00 0.89 10.15
CA ASN A 38 -1.18 2.09 9.95
C ASN A 38 -1.78 3.30 10.68
N TYR A 39 -3.11 3.43 10.69
CA TYR A 39 -3.80 4.45 11.46
C TYR A 39 -3.61 4.27 12.98
N LEU A 40 -3.78 3.06 13.50
CA LEU A 40 -3.55 2.76 14.92
C LEU A 40 -2.09 3.00 15.33
N LEU A 41 -1.13 2.58 14.50
CA LEU A 41 0.28 2.85 14.74
C LEU A 41 0.55 4.36 14.78
N MET A 42 -0.07 5.15 13.90
CA MET A 42 0.04 6.62 13.95
C MET A 42 -0.46 7.19 15.29
N LEU A 43 -1.61 6.72 15.77
CA LEU A 43 -2.16 7.16 17.06
C LEU A 43 -1.24 6.77 18.23
N GLU A 44 -0.73 5.54 18.24
CA GLU A 44 0.19 5.06 19.27
C GLU A 44 1.55 5.76 19.24
N MET A 45 2.06 6.07 18.05
CA MET A 45 3.28 6.87 17.89
C MET A 45 3.10 8.27 18.46
N LYS A 46 1.96 8.94 18.20
CA LYS A 46 1.61 10.23 18.82
C LYS A 46 1.51 10.13 20.34
N ARG A 47 0.86 9.09 20.85
CA ARG A 47 0.73 8.83 22.30
C ARG A 47 2.10 8.60 22.95
N LYS A 48 2.99 7.83 22.33
CA LYS A 48 4.33 7.56 22.86
C LYS A 48 5.27 8.75 22.76
N GLU A 49 5.08 9.59 21.73
CA GLU A 49 5.76 10.87 21.62
C GLU A 49 5.35 11.82 22.76
N SER A 50 4.04 11.91 23.08
CA SER A 50 3.58 12.75 24.21
C SER A 50 4.06 12.25 25.58
N LEU A 51 4.36 10.95 25.70
CA LEU A 51 4.98 10.34 26.86
C LEU A 51 6.51 10.50 26.90
N GLY A 52 7.13 11.14 25.90
CA GLY A 52 8.58 11.32 25.82
C GLY A 52 9.37 10.04 25.49
N LEU A 53 8.70 8.97 25.04
CA LEU A 53 9.34 7.69 24.71
C LEU A 53 9.99 7.67 23.32
N PHE A 54 9.56 8.58 22.44
CA PHE A 54 10.17 8.79 21.13
C PHE A 54 10.75 10.21 21.02
N PRO A 55 12.00 10.34 20.54
CA PRO A 55 12.59 11.66 20.33
C PRO A 55 11.89 12.37 19.17
N ARG A 56 11.78 13.69 19.26
CA ARG A 56 11.47 14.53 18.09
C ARG A 56 12.73 14.60 17.25
N GLY A 57 12.67 14.07 16.03
CA GLY A 57 13.77 14.22 15.08
C GLY A 57 13.84 15.67 14.61
N THR A 58 14.99 16.10 14.10
CA THR A 58 15.11 17.33 13.32
C THR A 58 15.47 16.95 11.89
N ARG A 59 14.83 17.58 10.91
CA ARG A 59 15.19 17.46 9.50
C ARG A 59 15.30 18.85 8.90
N THR A 60 16.44 19.13 8.29
CA THR A 60 16.60 20.32 7.47
C THR A 60 15.82 20.10 6.18
N ILE A 61 14.77 20.90 5.97
CA ILE A 61 14.05 20.95 4.71
C ILE A 61 14.35 22.28 4.03
N VAL A 62 14.62 22.23 2.73
CA VAL A 62 14.75 23.44 1.91
C VAL A 62 13.35 23.87 1.51
N VAL A 63 12.85 24.94 2.11
CA VAL A 63 11.52 25.50 1.79
C VAL A 63 11.69 26.60 0.76
N GLY A 64 10.77 26.66 -0.21
CA GLY A 64 10.76 27.72 -1.22
C GLY A 64 11.64 27.47 -2.45
N MET A 65 11.90 26.20 -2.80
CA MET A 65 12.56 25.88 -4.06
C MET A 65 11.73 26.34 -5.27
N PRO A 66 12.40 26.75 -6.37
CA PRO A 66 11.71 27.03 -7.62
C PRO A 66 11.00 25.78 -8.14
N VAL A 67 10.07 26.00 -9.07
CA VAL A 67 9.27 24.93 -9.69
C VAL A 67 10.16 23.77 -10.18
N GLN A 68 9.99 22.59 -9.59
CA GLN A 68 10.67 21.40 -10.06
C GLN A 68 9.88 20.75 -11.19
N TRP A 69 10.31 21.01 -12.43
CA TRP A 69 9.66 20.47 -13.62
C TRP A 69 9.61 18.94 -13.67
N LYS A 70 10.56 18.24 -13.03
CA LYS A 70 10.52 16.78 -12.90
C LYS A 70 9.33 16.32 -12.07
N GLU A 71 9.05 16.97 -10.95
CA GLU A 71 7.90 16.64 -10.10
C GLU A 71 6.58 16.99 -10.77
N VAL A 72 6.52 18.15 -11.45
CA VAL A 72 5.34 18.56 -12.23
C VAL A 72 5.06 17.54 -13.35
N ALA A 73 6.08 17.15 -14.12
CA ALA A 73 5.95 16.17 -15.18
C ALA A 73 5.55 14.78 -14.64
N PHE A 74 6.13 14.36 -13.51
CA PHE A 74 5.76 13.11 -12.87
C PHE A 74 4.31 13.10 -12.38
N ASN A 75 3.85 14.20 -11.75
CA ASN A 75 2.45 14.33 -11.34
C ASN A 75 1.49 14.39 -12.53
N ALA A 76 1.87 15.07 -13.61
CA ALA A 76 1.10 15.07 -14.86
C ALA A 76 1.01 13.66 -15.47
N LEU A 77 2.11 12.90 -15.46
CA LEU A 77 2.11 11.50 -15.90
C LEU A 77 1.21 10.63 -15.03
N LEU A 78 1.26 10.79 -13.70
CA LEU A 78 0.35 10.08 -12.79
C LEU A 78 -1.12 10.41 -13.07
N GLY A 79 -1.43 11.70 -13.27
CA GLY A 79 -2.76 12.15 -13.69
C GLY A 79 -3.18 11.53 -15.01
N PHE A 80 -2.27 11.47 -16.00
CA PHE A 80 -2.52 10.81 -17.29
C PHE A 80 -2.89 9.34 -17.11
N LEU A 81 -2.06 8.58 -16.39
CA LEU A 81 -2.29 7.14 -16.20
C LEU A 81 -3.58 6.87 -15.42
N PHE A 82 -3.88 7.70 -14.41
CA PHE A 82 -5.12 7.59 -13.64
C PHE A 82 -6.35 7.86 -14.51
N GLY A 83 -6.34 8.92 -15.32
CA GLY A 83 -7.46 9.24 -16.21
C GLY A 83 -7.60 8.26 -17.37
N TRP A 84 -6.48 7.91 -18.00
CA TRP A 84 -6.44 7.03 -19.15
C TRP A 84 -6.91 5.62 -18.82
N LYS A 85 -6.46 5.07 -17.69
CA LYS A 85 -6.72 3.68 -17.35
C LYS A 85 -7.73 3.52 -16.22
N VAL A 86 -7.45 4.07 -15.05
CA VAL A 86 -8.26 3.82 -13.84
C VAL A 86 -9.68 4.34 -14.04
N LEU A 87 -9.82 5.59 -14.50
CA LEU A 87 -11.13 6.22 -14.70
C LEU A 87 -11.89 5.58 -15.86
N TYR A 88 -11.19 5.18 -16.94
CA TYR A 88 -11.77 4.40 -18.03
C TYR A 88 -12.35 3.06 -17.55
N LEU A 89 -11.60 2.30 -16.75
CA LEU A 89 -12.05 1.01 -16.21
C LEU A 89 -13.25 1.18 -15.29
N LEU A 90 -13.26 2.20 -14.43
CA LEU A 90 -14.39 2.49 -13.55
C LEU A 90 -15.65 2.85 -14.33
N MET A 91 -15.54 3.71 -15.35
CA MET A 91 -16.69 4.12 -16.17
C MET A 91 -17.24 2.99 -17.05
N ASN A 92 -16.38 2.08 -17.51
CA ASN A 92 -16.75 0.96 -18.38
C ASN A 92 -16.84 -0.35 -17.61
N ALA A 93 -16.92 -0.31 -16.28
CA ALA A 93 -16.86 -1.51 -15.46
C ALA A 93 -18.02 -2.48 -15.74
N SER A 94 -19.19 -1.96 -16.11
CA SER A 94 -20.37 -2.75 -16.46
C SER A 94 -20.18 -3.61 -17.71
N THR A 95 -19.41 -3.12 -18.68
CA THR A 95 -19.14 -3.81 -19.95
C THR A 95 -17.88 -4.67 -19.89
N LEU A 96 -16.84 -4.20 -19.17
CA LEU A 96 -15.53 -4.85 -19.11
C LEU A 96 -15.41 -5.95 -18.05
N PHE A 97 -16.24 -5.94 -17.00
CA PHE A 97 -16.18 -6.94 -15.93
C PHE A 97 -17.47 -7.77 -15.90
N GLN A 98 -17.74 -8.48 -17.00
CA GLN A 98 -18.84 -9.43 -17.08
C GLN A 98 -18.47 -10.77 -16.41
N PRO A 99 -19.45 -11.56 -15.95
CA PRO A 99 -19.17 -12.88 -15.39
C PRO A 99 -18.41 -13.74 -16.41
N GLY A 100 -17.18 -14.15 -16.08
CA GLY A 100 -16.31 -14.97 -16.94
C GLY A 100 -15.17 -14.22 -17.64
N SER A 101 -15.12 -12.89 -17.64
CA SER A 101 -13.97 -12.11 -18.12
C SER A 101 -12.94 -11.92 -17.00
N MET A 102 -11.64 -12.12 -17.28
CA MET A 102 -10.57 -11.87 -16.29
C MET A 102 -10.28 -10.36 -16.19
N PRO A 103 -10.49 -9.72 -15.03
CA PRO A 103 -10.23 -8.29 -14.87
C PRO A 103 -8.80 -7.87 -15.19
N GLN A 104 -7.82 -8.77 -14.99
CA GLN A 104 -6.42 -8.54 -15.28
C GLN A 104 -6.17 -8.22 -16.76
N GLU A 105 -6.88 -8.87 -17.70
CA GLU A 105 -6.73 -8.63 -19.13
C GLU A 105 -7.02 -7.17 -19.48
N HIS A 106 -8.08 -6.62 -18.90
CA HIS A 106 -8.45 -5.23 -19.11
C HIS A 106 -7.53 -4.26 -18.36
N ILE A 107 -6.97 -4.64 -17.20
CA ILE A 107 -6.00 -3.81 -16.47
C ILE A 107 -4.67 -3.70 -17.22
N PHE A 108 -4.19 -4.78 -17.83
CA PHE A 108 -2.91 -4.82 -18.53
C PHE A 108 -3.01 -4.51 -20.04
N SER A 109 -4.21 -4.31 -20.58
CA SER A 109 -4.38 -3.91 -21.98
C SER A 109 -3.92 -2.48 -22.25
N MET A 110 -3.67 -2.16 -23.52
CA MET A 110 -3.44 -0.77 -23.97
C MET A 110 -4.73 0.01 -24.21
N GLN A 111 -5.90 -0.55 -23.87
CA GLN A 111 -7.19 0.12 -23.99
C GLN A 111 -7.38 1.13 -22.86
N GLY A 112 -7.79 2.35 -23.19
CA GLY A 112 -8.04 3.41 -22.22
C GLY A 112 -8.61 4.66 -22.88
N ASN A 113 -8.92 5.67 -22.07
CA ASN A 113 -9.47 6.95 -22.55
C ASN A 113 -8.40 8.04 -22.53
N VAL A 114 -7.75 8.26 -23.67
CA VAL A 114 -6.65 9.23 -23.81
C VAL A 114 -7.07 10.65 -23.42
N TRP A 115 -8.31 11.04 -23.73
CA TRP A 115 -8.82 12.38 -23.40
C TRP A 115 -8.96 12.60 -21.90
N LEU A 116 -9.50 11.61 -21.17
CA LEU A 116 -9.53 11.65 -19.71
C LEU A 116 -8.12 11.68 -19.12
N GLY A 117 -7.18 10.95 -19.73
CA GLY A 117 -5.77 11.02 -19.38
C GLY A 117 -5.21 12.43 -19.52
N ILE A 118 -5.36 13.06 -20.69
CA ILE A 118 -4.86 14.43 -20.93
C ILE A 118 -5.48 15.43 -19.96
N LEU A 119 -6.80 15.34 -19.72
CA LEU A 119 -7.50 16.24 -18.82
C LEU A 119 -6.95 16.16 -17.38
N LEU A 120 -6.78 14.94 -16.84
CA LEU A 120 -6.20 14.77 -15.50
C LEU A 120 -4.71 15.07 -15.45
N ALA A 121 -3.97 14.86 -16.54
CA ALA A 121 -2.57 15.26 -16.63
C ALA A 121 -2.40 16.78 -16.47
N ILE A 122 -3.23 17.56 -17.16
CA ILE A 122 -3.26 19.02 -17.04
C ILE A 122 -3.70 19.41 -15.63
N GLY A 123 -4.72 18.76 -15.08
CA GLY A 123 -5.20 19.03 -13.72
C GLY A 123 -4.13 18.80 -12.65
N PHE A 124 -3.49 17.62 -12.64
CA PHE A 124 -2.49 17.25 -11.63
C PHE A 124 -1.18 18.00 -11.82
N GLY A 125 -0.71 18.14 -13.06
CA GLY A 125 0.47 18.94 -13.38
C GLY A 125 0.26 20.42 -13.04
N GLY A 126 -0.89 20.97 -13.42
CA GLY A 126 -1.27 22.36 -13.11
C GLY A 126 -1.41 22.60 -11.61
N TYR A 127 -2.02 21.67 -10.87
CA TYR A 127 -2.11 21.74 -9.41
C TYR A 127 -0.72 21.72 -8.77
N LYS A 128 0.17 20.81 -9.20
CA LYS A 128 1.54 20.72 -8.65
C LYS A 128 2.34 21.97 -8.98
N TYR A 129 2.21 22.51 -10.19
CA TYR A 129 2.81 23.79 -10.58
C TYR A 129 2.32 24.94 -9.71
N TRP A 130 1.01 25.02 -9.47
CA TRP A 130 0.40 26.04 -8.61
C TRP A 130 0.87 25.91 -7.15
N GLU A 131 0.99 24.68 -6.64
CA GLU A 131 1.54 24.41 -5.31
C GLU A 131 2.98 24.92 -5.17
N TYR A 132 3.83 24.71 -6.18
CA TYR A 132 5.18 25.28 -6.18
C TYR A 132 5.15 26.81 -6.20
N LYS A 133 4.38 27.41 -7.12
CA LYS A 133 4.28 28.87 -7.23
C LYS A 133 3.76 29.54 -5.96
N LYS A 134 2.84 28.88 -5.25
CA LYS A 134 2.29 29.37 -3.97
C LYS A 134 3.31 29.31 -2.84
N ASN A 135 4.18 28.31 -2.85
CA ASN A 135 5.16 28.07 -1.80
C ASN A 135 6.58 28.55 -2.15
N GLU A 136 6.79 29.14 -3.33
CA GLU A 136 8.06 29.68 -3.82
C GLU A 136 8.47 30.89 -2.97
N LEU A 137 9.69 30.85 -2.42
CA LEU A 137 10.28 31.98 -1.69
C LEU A 137 11.33 32.65 -2.58
N PRO A 138 11.62 33.95 -2.38
CA PRO A 138 12.64 34.67 -3.16
C PRO A 138 14.04 34.03 -3.07
N GLU A 139 14.36 33.45 -1.91
CA GLU A 139 15.54 32.61 -1.71
C GLU A 139 15.12 31.34 -0.95
N PRO A 140 15.54 30.15 -1.40
CA PRO A 140 15.27 28.91 -0.67
C PRO A 140 15.94 28.96 0.70
N GLN A 141 15.15 28.78 1.76
CA GLN A 141 15.67 28.80 3.13
C GLN A 141 15.71 27.38 3.70
N GLU A 142 16.83 27.04 4.32
CA GLU A 142 16.96 25.84 5.15
C GLU A 142 16.23 26.07 6.47
N LYS A 143 15.14 25.34 6.68
CA LYS A 143 14.43 25.35 7.95
C LYS A 143 14.63 24.01 8.63
N GLU A 144 15.18 24.03 9.83
CA GLU A 144 15.11 22.88 10.72
C GLU A 144 13.65 22.71 11.18
N VAL A 145 13.00 21.66 10.68
CA VAL A 145 11.66 21.30 11.11
C VAL A 145 11.77 20.11 12.05
N ALA A 146 11.12 20.23 13.22
CA ALA A 146 10.95 19.11 14.12
C ALA A 146 10.03 18.08 13.44
N VAL A 147 10.58 16.90 13.15
CA VAL A 147 9.85 15.76 12.58
C VAL A 147 9.26 14.97 13.74
N PRO A 148 7.93 15.01 13.94
CA PRO A 148 7.29 14.24 14.98
C PRO A 148 7.36 12.75 14.65
N ALA A 149 7.32 11.90 15.68
CA ALA A 149 7.61 10.48 15.52
C ALA A 149 6.61 9.78 14.57
N HIS A 150 5.36 10.25 14.56
CA HIS A 150 4.29 9.70 13.73
C HIS A 150 4.48 9.91 12.22
N GLU A 151 5.36 10.81 11.77
CA GLU A 151 5.69 10.92 10.34
C GLU A 151 6.48 9.71 9.82
N TYR A 152 7.16 8.96 10.71
CA TYR A 152 7.90 7.76 10.33
C TYR A 152 7.00 6.54 10.07
N VAL A 153 5.71 6.62 10.35
CA VAL A 153 4.75 5.50 10.24
C VAL A 153 4.68 4.95 8.82
N GLY A 154 4.55 5.81 7.81
CA GLY A 154 4.51 5.37 6.40
C GLY A 154 5.78 4.62 5.98
N PRO A 155 6.98 5.20 6.19
CA PRO A 155 8.24 4.49 5.96
C PRO A 155 8.43 3.21 6.76
N ILE A 156 7.97 3.15 8.02
CA ILE A 156 8.00 1.93 8.85
C ILE A 156 7.14 0.85 8.23
N THR A 157 5.90 1.18 7.83
CA THR A 157 4.98 0.25 7.16
C THR A 157 5.55 -0.23 5.83
N PHE A 158 6.20 0.64 5.07
CA PHE A 158 6.88 0.26 3.83
C PHE A 158 8.06 -0.70 4.09
N ALA A 159 8.91 -0.40 5.08
CA ALA A 159 10.00 -1.27 5.47
C ALA A 159 9.49 -2.66 5.94
N ALA A 160 8.40 -2.69 6.71
CA ALA A 160 7.74 -3.91 7.14
C ALA A 160 7.20 -4.72 5.95
N ALA A 161 6.53 -4.08 5.00
CA ALA A 161 5.97 -4.74 3.82
C ALA A 161 7.07 -5.35 2.93
N VAL A 162 8.12 -4.58 2.63
CA VAL A 162 9.25 -5.06 1.82
C VAL A 162 9.99 -6.19 2.54
N GLY A 163 10.37 -5.98 3.80
CA GLY A 163 11.05 -7.00 4.60
C GLY A 163 10.21 -8.26 4.79
N GLY A 164 8.90 -8.10 4.94
CA GLY A 164 7.95 -9.20 5.08
C GLY A 164 7.79 -10.04 3.82
N ILE A 165 7.60 -9.42 2.65
CA ILE A 165 7.50 -10.16 1.39
C ILE A 165 8.81 -10.89 1.08
N VAL A 166 9.94 -10.18 1.19
CA VAL A 166 11.26 -10.77 0.93
C VAL A 166 11.55 -11.91 1.90
N GLY A 167 11.26 -11.73 3.18
CA GLY A 167 11.46 -12.76 4.20
C GLY A 167 10.55 -13.97 4.03
N ALA A 168 9.27 -13.75 3.73
CA ALA A 168 8.32 -14.83 3.53
C ALA A 168 8.74 -15.72 2.36
N LYS A 169 9.20 -15.10 1.26
CA LYS A 169 9.72 -15.84 0.11
C LYS A 169 11.03 -16.53 0.42
N PHE A 170 11.96 -15.84 1.08
CA PHE A 170 13.24 -16.42 1.48
C PHE A 170 13.02 -17.70 2.31
N PHE A 171 12.23 -17.64 3.37
CA PHE A 171 11.95 -18.82 4.20
C PHE A 171 11.25 -19.94 3.43
N HIS A 172 10.27 -19.60 2.59
CA HIS A 172 9.59 -20.59 1.74
C HIS A 172 10.56 -21.36 0.85
N LEU A 173 11.54 -20.66 0.26
CA LEU A 173 12.56 -21.27 -0.58
C LEU A 173 13.55 -22.13 0.22
N PHE A 174 13.83 -21.77 1.49
CA PHE A 174 14.63 -22.60 2.38
C PHE A 174 13.90 -23.88 2.80
N GLU A 175 12.59 -23.79 3.04
CA GLU A 175 11.74 -24.93 3.38
C GLU A 175 11.50 -25.86 2.18
N ASN A 176 11.57 -25.32 0.95
CA ASN A 176 11.33 -26.07 -0.29
C ASN A 176 12.53 -26.02 -1.26
N PRO A 177 13.60 -26.81 -1.02
CA PRO A 177 14.82 -26.79 -1.86
C PRO A 177 14.57 -27.13 -3.34
N ALA A 178 13.55 -27.93 -3.64
CA ALA A 178 13.17 -28.26 -5.02
C ALA A 178 12.61 -27.03 -5.77
N GLU A 179 11.85 -26.18 -5.08
CA GLU A 179 11.34 -24.92 -5.64
C GLU A 179 12.42 -23.85 -5.73
N PHE A 180 13.41 -23.87 -4.82
CA PHE A 180 14.60 -23.03 -4.93
C PHE A 180 15.34 -23.25 -6.26
N MET A 181 15.59 -24.50 -6.63
CA MET A 181 16.24 -24.81 -7.92
C MET A 181 15.40 -24.34 -9.12
N LYS A 182 14.07 -24.52 -9.08
CA LYS A 182 13.17 -24.04 -10.13
C LYS A 182 13.11 -22.52 -10.22
N PHE A 183 13.14 -21.82 -9.09
CA PHE A 183 13.12 -20.36 -9.04
C PHE A 183 14.31 -19.73 -9.78
N PHE A 184 15.50 -20.34 -9.71
CA PHE A 184 16.69 -19.87 -10.44
C PHE A 184 16.72 -20.30 -11.90
N GLN A 185 16.05 -21.40 -12.26
CA GLN A 185 15.98 -21.89 -13.64
C GLN A 185 14.90 -21.14 -14.46
N GLU A 186 13.77 -20.79 -13.83
CA GLU A 186 12.64 -20.12 -14.45
C GLU A 186 12.12 -18.97 -13.57
N PRO A 187 12.85 -17.84 -13.49
CA PRO A 187 12.42 -16.69 -12.71
C PRO A 187 11.20 -16.04 -13.37
N SER A 188 10.05 -16.11 -12.68
CA SER A 188 8.82 -15.39 -13.06
C SER A 188 8.23 -14.67 -11.85
N LEU A 189 7.49 -13.57 -12.09
CA LEU A 189 6.82 -12.83 -11.03
C LEU A 189 5.76 -13.69 -10.32
N GLU A 190 5.10 -14.56 -11.07
CA GLU A 190 4.11 -15.51 -10.56
C GLU A 190 4.76 -16.53 -9.62
N ASN A 191 5.91 -17.10 -10.02
CA ASN A 191 6.72 -18.00 -9.18
C ASN A 191 7.26 -17.30 -7.93
N PHE A 192 7.50 -15.99 -7.98
CA PHE A 192 7.95 -15.22 -6.81
C PHE A 192 6.82 -15.02 -5.79
N LEU A 193 5.62 -14.70 -6.27
CA LEU A 193 4.46 -14.40 -5.42
C LEU A 193 3.74 -15.68 -4.92
N SER A 194 3.94 -16.82 -5.59
CA SER A 194 3.46 -18.12 -5.12
C SER A 194 4.36 -18.69 -4.01
N GLY A 195 3.76 -19.21 -2.93
CA GLY A 195 4.52 -19.81 -1.83
C GLY A 195 5.20 -18.76 -0.95
N LEU A 196 4.56 -18.43 0.17
CA LEU A 196 5.02 -17.43 1.14
C LEU A 196 4.88 -17.98 2.56
N THR A 197 6.00 -18.10 3.27
CA THR A 197 5.99 -18.58 4.65
C THR A 197 5.76 -17.42 5.62
N VAL A 198 4.67 -17.48 6.40
CA VAL A 198 4.27 -16.42 7.33
C VAL A 198 5.37 -16.09 8.35
N TYR A 199 6.05 -17.10 8.90
CA TYR A 199 7.13 -16.89 9.88
C TYR A 199 8.29 -16.09 9.30
N GLY A 200 8.69 -16.38 8.06
CA GLY A 200 9.73 -15.62 7.38
C GLY A 200 9.35 -14.15 7.21
N GLY A 201 8.09 -13.90 6.87
CA GLY A 201 7.58 -12.54 6.74
C GLY A 201 7.54 -11.78 8.06
N LEU A 202 7.10 -12.43 9.14
CA LEU A 202 7.05 -11.81 10.46
C LEU A 202 8.46 -11.47 10.99
N ILE A 203 9.40 -12.41 10.91
CA ILE A 203 10.75 -12.24 11.45
C ILE A 203 11.51 -11.17 10.66
N MET A 204 11.55 -11.29 9.33
CA MET A 204 12.31 -10.36 8.50
C MET A 204 11.63 -8.99 8.38
N GLY A 205 10.29 -8.95 8.44
CA GLY A 205 9.54 -7.70 8.54
C GLY A 205 9.88 -6.94 9.82
N ALA A 206 9.87 -7.61 10.97
CA ALA A 206 10.27 -7.00 12.25
C ALA A 206 11.75 -6.56 12.24
N PHE A 207 12.63 -7.35 11.64
CA PHE A 207 14.04 -7.01 11.49
C PHE A 207 14.26 -5.78 10.60
N ALA A 208 13.53 -5.66 9.48
CA ALA A 208 13.59 -4.48 8.61
C ALA A 208 13.11 -3.20 9.33
N VAL A 209 12.03 -3.31 10.10
CA VAL A 209 11.55 -2.20 10.95
C VAL A 209 12.59 -1.80 11.99
N TRP A 210 13.23 -2.78 12.65
CA TRP A 210 14.29 -2.53 13.61
C TRP A 210 15.48 -1.78 12.98
N LEU A 211 15.96 -2.23 11.81
CA LEU A 211 17.03 -1.57 11.07
C LEU A 211 16.67 -0.14 10.69
N TYR A 212 15.43 0.11 10.26
CA TYR A 212 14.95 1.44 9.92
C TYR A 212 14.84 2.37 11.14
N ALA A 213 14.34 1.84 12.25
CA ALA A 213 14.05 2.58 13.48
C ALA A 213 15.31 2.96 14.28
N ARG A 214 16.32 2.09 14.29
CA ARG A 214 17.56 2.23 15.07
C ARG A 214 18.28 3.58 14.87
N PRO A 215 18.60 4.03 13.64
CA PRO A 215 19.31 5.31 13.46
C PRO A 215 18.45 6.54 13.82
N LYS A 216 17.14 6.38 14.02
CA LYS A 216 16.20 7.47 14.34
C LYS A 216 15.94 7.61 15.84
N GLY A 217 16.63 6.83 16.68
CA GLY A 217 16.43 6.82 18.12
C GLY A 217 15.08 6.24 18.56
N LEU A 218 14.33 5.61 17.65
CA LEU A 218 13.07 4.93 17.97
C LEU A 218 13.40 3.58 18.62
N LYS A 219 13.26 3.50 19.96
CA LYS A 219 13.50 2.26 20.68
C LYS A 219 12.53 1.17 20.23
N PHE A 220 13.08 0.03 19.80
CA PHE A 220 12.31 -1.08 19.24
C PHE A 220 11.21 -1.58 20.18
N ILE A 221 11.46 -1.66 21.49
CA ILE A 221 10.46 -2.11 22.46
C ILE A 221 9.21 -1.21 22.48
N HIS A 222 9.40 0.11 22.38
CA HIS A 222 8.28 1.05 22.33
C HIS A 222 7.56 0.98 21.00
N LEU A 223 8.28 0.71 19.91
CA LEU A 223 7.70 0.52 18.58
C LEU A 223 6.90 -0.78 18.48
N ALA A 224 7.41 -1.89 19.04
CA ALA A 224 6.71 -3.16 19.12
C ALA A 224 5.41 -3.01 19.93
N ASP A 225 5.46 -2.35 21.08
CA ASP A 225 4.28 -2.01 21.89
C ASP A 225 3.29 -1.11 21.12
N ALA A 226 3.77 -0.14 20.35
CA ALA A 226 2.93 0.72 19.50
C ALA A 226 2.22 -0.05 18.38
N THR A 227 2.87 -1.10 17.89
CA THR A 227 2.42 -1.88 16.73
C THR A 227 1.45 -2.99 17.14
N ALA A 228 1.48 -3.44 18.40
CA ALA A 228 0.66 -4.55 18.89
C ALA A 228 -0.86 -4.37 18.66
N PRO A 229 -1.49 -3.21 18.97
CA PRO A 229 -2.91 -3.01 18.69
C PRO A 229 -3.24 -3.11 17.20
N GLY A 230 -2.38 -2.54 16.34
CA GLY A 230 -2.52 -2.59 14.90
C GLY A 230 -2.42 -4.02 14.35
N LEU A 231 -1.47 -4.82 14.85
CA LEU A 231 -1.31 -6.22 14.45
C LEU A 231 -2.49 -7.10 14.84
N MET A 232 -3.00 -6.95 16.06
CA MET A 232 -4.18 -7.70 16.51
C MET A 232 -5.39 -7.42 15.63
N LEU A 233 -5.65 -6.14 15.33
CA LEU A 233 -6.75 -5.75 14.47
C LEU A 233 -6.55 -6.22 13.02
N ALA A 234 -5.34 -6.06 12.48
CA ALA A 234 -5.01 -6.52 11.13
C ALA A 234 -5.21 -8.03 10.97
N TYR A 235 -4.82 -8.82 11.97
CA TYR A 235 -5.04 -10.26 11.96
C TYR A 235 -6.52 -10.62 11.95
N GLY A 236 -7.33 -9.95 12.79
CA GLY A 236 -8.79 -10.13 12.80
C GLY A 236 -9.44 -9.78 11.46
N ILE A 237 -9.05 -8.65 10.86
CA ILE A 237 -9.54 -8.23 9.53
C ILE A 237 -9.11 -9.24 8.46
N GLY A 238 -7.87 -9.73 8.52
CA GLY A 238 -7.38 -10.78 7.62
C GLY A 238 -8.23 -12.04 7.69
N ARG A 239 -8.58 -12.50 8.90
CA ARG A 239 -9.47 -13.66 9.10
C ARG A 239 -10.88 -13.44 8.56
N ILE A 240 -11.42 -12.23 8.70
CA ILE A 240 -12.69 -11.87 8.05
C ILE A 240 -12.54 -11.93 6.52
N GLY A 241 -11.41 -11.46 6.00
CA GLY A 241 -11.05 -11.56 4.59
C GLY A 241 -11.11 -13.00 4.07
N CYS A 242 -10.42 -13.91 4.76
CA CYS A 242 -10.41 -15.36 4.46
C CYS A 242 -11.84 -15.93 4.42
N GLN A 243 -12.63 -15.64 5.45
CA GLN A 243 -14.03 -16.07 5.54
C GLN A 243 -14.88 -15.52 4.38
N VAL A 244 -14.74 -14.24 4.04
CA VAL A 244 -15.57 -13.64 2.98
C VAL A 244 -15.15 -14.17 1.61
N SER A 245 -13.84 -14.27 1.35
CA SER A 245 -13.30 -14.76 0.09
C SER A 245 -13.38 -16.27 -0.08
N GLY A 246 -13.65 -17.02 0.99
CA GLY A 246 -13.71 -18.48 1.03
C GLY A 246 -12.48 -19.16 0.47
N ASP A 247 -11.33 -18.72 0.96
CA ASP A 247 -10.01 -19.25 0.61
C ASP A 247 -9.68 -20.62 1.22
N GLY A 248 -10.59 -21.20 2.02
CA GLY A 248 -10.47 -22.56 2.55
C GLY A 248 -10.24 -22.63 4.06
N ASP A 249 -10.10 -21.51 4.75
CA ASP A 249 -9.82 -21.43 6.19
C ASP A 249 -11.05 -21.64 7.11
N TRP A 250 -11.95 -22.56 6.75
CA TRP A 250 -13.26 -22.75 7.41
C TRP A 250 -13.25 -23.74 8.58
N GLY A 251 -12.12 -24.37 8.85
CA GLY A 251 -11.98 -25.40 9.87
C GLY A 251 -12.34 -26.80 9.36
N ILE A 252 -12.51 -27.73 10.30
CA ILE A 252 -12.85 -29.12 10.01
C ILE A 252 -14.36 -29.20 9.70
N PRO A 253 -14.78 -29.93 8.64
CA PRO A 253 -16.18 -30.10 8.28
C PRO A 253 -17.07 -30.67 9.39
#